data_AF-A0AAV2NPV8-F1
#
_entry.id   AF-A0AAV2NPV8-F1
#
_cell.length_a   1.000
_cell.length_b   1.000
_cell.length_c   1.000
_cell.angle_alpha   90.00
_cell.angle_beta   90.00
_cell.angle_gamma   90.00
#
_symmetry.space_group_name_H-M   'P 1'
#
loop_
_entity.id
_entity.type
_entity.pdbx_description
1 polymer ?
#
loop_
_entity_poly.entity_id
_entity_poly.type
_entity_poly.pdbx_seq_one_letter_code
_entity_poly.pdbx_strand_id
1 'polypeptide(L)'
;MSNESRGPVPSRWLHCPRKAMRLIQGKFLAFKTPLSSAYDSQVPEECRFSVDMFFANLKSQKMKMGLWIDLTNTARFYDRKTIDDHDCKYLKLQCRGHGETPSEEQTRTFVQVCRNFIAQNPLEIIGVHCTHGFNRTGFLIISYLVEIDGSSVDAALAEFAIVRPPGIYKDDYIKELYRRYDDVEDAPPPPPRPSWCLECDDLNIEDTDEGPSTENKNCHEEGQGKKRRREFNNKNPVFMPGVPGVTPILEKMRLSGIQKRVQEICGWKSTGFPGSQPISMDVENIMLLHTKPYRVSWKADGTRYMMLVQGDGEVYFIDRDNSVFEVNGLKFPHLRDINRCLRDTLMDGEMVIDKDKGKKIPRYLVYDVIMYDGQDVSKLTFHPDRYSIIESKIIAGRLRAMREGRLVKEREPFSVRLKHFWDVTLSKDLLGEKFSKQLSHEPDGLIFQPAKEKYCTGVSPEVLKWKPQSLNSVDFRLKIVTETGVGILSRKVGHLYVGGLKTPYGVLPKLTKQLKELDNAIIECKFDNGQWIFMRQRMDKSFPNSHNTADSVYKSINKPVTKERLLEFIEKYRFVQDDSDLMPPPDKRPR
;
A
#
# COMPACT_ATOMS: atom_id res chain seq x y z
N MET A 1 -18.65 -19.84 -35.43
CA MET A 1 -19.42 -19.63 -34.19
C MET A 1 -18.64 -18.64 -33.36
N SER A 2 -19.20 -17.45 -33.14
CA SER A 2 -18.56 -16.30 -32.50
C SER A 2 -18.15 -16.64 -31.08
N ASN A 3 -16.83 -16.66 -30.83
CA ASN A 3 -16.25 -16.80 -29.51
C ASN A 3 -16.43 -15.45 -28.77
N GLU A 4 -17.65 -15.18 -28.28
CA GLU A 4 -17.89 -14.06 -27.36
C GLU A 4 -17.08 -14.33 -26.09
N SER A 5 -16.06 -13.51 -25.83
CA SER A 5 -15.23 -13.66 -24.64
C SER A 5 -16.09 -13.39 -23.39
N ARG A 6 -16.34 -14.43 -22.58
CA ARG A 6 -17.12 -14.34 -21.32
C ARG A 6 -16.39 -13.56 -20.21
N GLY A 7 -15.46 -12.67 -20.56
CA GLY A 7 -14.62 -11.85 -19.68
C GLY A 7 -13.56 -12.64 -18.91
N PRO A 8 -12.81 -11.98 -18.00
CA PRO A 8 -11.77 -12.62 -17.21
C PRO A 8 -12.35 -13.49 -16.07
N VAL A 9 -11.58 -14.47 -15.59
CA VAL A 9 -11.86 -15.24 -14.36
C VAL A 9 -12.05 -14.29 -13.16
N PRO A 10 -12.96 -14.57 -12.19
CA PRO A 10 -13.12 -13.71 -11.03
C PRO A 10 -11.82 -13.52 -10.24
N SER A 11 -11.62 -12.33 -9.70
CA SER A 11 -10.40 -12.03 -8.94
C SER A 11 -10.28 -12.96 -7.74
N ARG A 12 -9.06 -13.38 -7.38
CA ARG A 12 -8.80 -14.22 -6.19
C ARG A 12 -9.55 -15.57 -6.20
N TRP A 13 -10.00 -16.05 -7.36
CA TRP A 13 -10.76 -17.30 -7.49
C TRP A 13 -9.89 -18.55 -7.53
N LEU A 14 -8.69 -18.47 -8.13
CA LEU A 14 -7.83 -19.63 -8.41
C LEU A 14 -7.49 -20.42 -7.13
N HIS A 15 -6.88 -19.75 -6.15
CA HIS A 15 -6.46 -20.36 -4.88
C HIS A 15 -7.55 -20.35 -3.80
N CYS A 16 -8.75 -19.82 -4.11
CA CYS A 16 -9.90 -19.93 -3.22
C CYS A 16 -10.32 -21.42 -3.08
N PRO A 17 -10.47 -21.95 -1.86
CA PRO A 17 -10.84 -23.36 -1.65
C PRO A 17 -12.18 -23.69 -2.30
N ARG A 18 -12.28 -24.84 -2.97
CA ARG A 18 -13.45 -25.21 -3.79
C ARG A 18 -14.77 -25.24 -3.00
N LYS A 19 -14.81 -25.93 -1.86
CA LYS A 19 -16.02 -26.11 -1.03
C LYS A 19 -15.70 -26.16 0.46
N ALA A 20 -16.71 -26.02 1.30
CA ALA A 20 -16.62 -26.19 2.75
C ALA A 20 -16.15 -27.62 3.11
N MET A 21 -15.49 -27.75 4.26
CA MET A 21 -14.89 -29.02 4.68
C MET A 21 -15.95 -30.06 5.07
N ARG A 22 -17.08 -29.59 5.60
CA ARG A 22 -18.23 -30.39 6.05
C ARG A 22 -19.53 -29.66 5.67
N LEU A 23 -20.66 -30.32 5.92
CA LEU A 23 -21.97 -29.68 5.85
C LEU A 23 -22.20 -28.83 7.11
N ILE A 24 -22.74 -27.63 6.96
CA ILE A 24 -23.23 -26.81 8.06
C ILE A 24 -24.60 -27.36 8.47
N GLN A 25 -24.77 -27.70 9.76
CA GLN A 25 -25.96 -28.39 10.31
C GLN A 25 -26.44 -29.61 9.49
N GLY A 26 -25.52 -30.31 8.81
CA GLY A 26 -25.87 -31.47 7.97
C GLY A 26 -26.74 -31.16 6.75
N LYS A 27 -26.98 -29.87 6.42
CA LYS A 27 -27.90 -29.45 5.35
C LYS A 27 -27.26 -28.54 4.31
N PHE A 28 -26.44 -27.58 4.74
CA PHE A 28 -25.88 -26.59 3.82
C PHE A 28 -24.46 -26.94 3.41
N LEU A 29 -24.17 -26.78 2.13
CA LEU A 29 -22.82 -26.86 1.59
C LEU A 29 -22.46 -25.50 0.95
N ALA A 30 -21.54 -24.78 1.59
CA ALA A 30 -20.99 -23.55 1.04
C ALA A 30 -19.82 -23.84 0.09
N PHE A 31 -19.77 -23.22 -1.09
CA PHE A 31 -18.69 -23.40 -2.05
C PHE A 31 -18.46 -22.16 -2.92
N LYS A 32 -17.32 -22.10 -3.64
CA LYS A 32 -17.04 -21.01 -4.60
C LYS A 32 -17.77 -21.23 -5.92
N THR A 33 -18.00 -20.19 -6.72
CA THR A 33 -18.68 -20.40 -8.02
C THR A 33 -17.87 -21.37 -8.92
N PRO A 34 -18.46 -22.43 -9.48
CA PRO A 34 -17.81 -23.22 -10.53
C PRO A 34 -17.60 -22.39 -11.80
N LEU A 35 -16.65 -22.79 -12.65
CA LEU A 35 -16.42 -22.19 -13.96
C LEU A 35 -16.60 -23.24 -15.06
N SER A 36 -17.24 -22.83 -16.15
CA SER A 36 -17.37 -23.64 -17.38
C SER A 36 -16.04 -23.73 -18.14
N SER A 37 -15.97 -24.69 -19.06
CA SER A 37 -14.78 -24.92 -19.92
C SER A 37 -14.36 -23.70 -20.76
N ALA A 38 -15.25 -22.71 -20.90
CA ALA A 38 -14.94 -21.42 -21.52
C ALA A 38 -13.80 -20.65 -20.82
N TYR A 39 -13.48 -20.98 -19.56
CA TYR A 39 -12.38 -20.38 -18.81
C TYR A 39 -11.11 -21.25 -18.73
N ASP A 40 -11.10 -22.43 -19.36
CA ASP A 40 -9.99 -23.40 -19.26
C ASP A 40 -8.65 -22.88 -19.78
N SER A 41 -8.68 -21.89 -20.67
CA SER A 41 -7.47 -21.21 -21.19
C SER A 41 -6.88 -20.19 -20.20
N GLN A 42 -7.64 -19.77 -19.18
CA GLN A 42 -7.22 -18.81 -18.15
C GLN A 42 -6.96 -19.49 -16.79
N VAL A 43 -7.36 -20.74 -16.62
CA VAL A 43 -7.30 -21.48 -15.35
C VAL A 43 -6.39 -22.71 -15.50
N PRO A 44 -5.28 -22.79 -14.75
CA PRO A 44 -4.43 -23.98 -14.68
C PRO A 44 -5.24 -25.22 -14.32
N GLU A 45 -4.87 -26.38 -14.86
CA GLU A 45 -5.63 -27.64 -14.74
C GLU A 45 -5.88 -28.03 -13.28
N GLU A 46 -4.88 -27.82 -12.41
CA GLU A 46 -4.93 -28.05 -10.97
C GLU A 46 -5.96 -27.19 -10.24
N CYS A 47 -6.30 -26.01 -10.77
CA CYS A 47 -7.24 -25.05 -10.19
C CYS A 47 -8.65 -25.16 -10.79
N ARG A 48 -8.85 -25.97 -11.84
CA ARG A 48 -10.17 -26.13 -12.49
C ARG A 48 -11.20 -26.66 -11.51
N PHE A 49 -12.43 -26.17 -11.66
CA PHE A 49 -13.56 -26.54 -10.82
C PHE A 49 -14.86 -26.32 -11.60
N SER A 50 -15.30 -27.37 -12.30
CA SER A 50 -16.55 -27.36 -13.08
C SER A 50 -17.72 -27.92 -12.29
N VAL A 51 -18.93 -27.69 -12.80
CA VAL A 51 -20.18 -28.24 -12.25
C VAL A 51 -20.13 -29.78 -12.22
N ASP A 52 -19.67 -30.43 -13.29
CA ASP A 52 -19.60 -31.90 -13.36
C ASP A 52 -18.62 -32.49 -12.36
N MET A 53 -17.45 -31.85 -12.18
CA MET A 53 -16.50 -32.25 -11.13
C MET A 53 -17.13 -32.16 -9.74
N PHE A 54 -17.95 -31.14 -9.51
CA PHE A 54 -18.63 -30.95 -8.23
C PHE A 54 -19.67 -32.05 -7.97
N PHE A 55 -20.56 -32.32 -8.94
CA PHE A 55 -21.55 -33.39 -8.78
C PHE A 55 -20.92 -34.79 -8.72
N ALA A 56 -19.84 -35.04 -9.46
CA ALA A 56 -19.08 -36.29 -9.35
C ALA A 56 -18.49 -36.47 -7.93
N ASN A 57 -17.97 -35.39 -7.34
CA ASN A 57 -17.47 -35.43 -5.96
C ASN A 57 -18.60 -35.71 -4.95
N LEU A 58 -19.80 -35.13 -5.14
CA LEU A 58 -20.95 -35.41 -4.28
C LEU A 58 -21.44 -36.85 -4.39
N LYS A 59 -21.49 -37.40 -5.61
CA LYS A 59 -21.82 -38.82 -5.87
C LYS A 59 -20.84 -39.75 -5.15
N SER A 60 -19.54 -39.46 -5.19
CA SER A 60 -18.54 -40.25 -4.45
C SER A 60 -18.71 -40.21 -2.93
N GLN A 61 -19.27 -39.12 -2.40
CA GLN A 61 -19.54 -38.93 -0.98
C GLN A 61 -20.95 -39.40 -0.57
N LYS A 62 -21.69 -40.05 -1.50
CA LYS A 62 -23.07 -40.51 -1.31
C LYS A 62 -24.04 -39.42 -0.85
N MET A 63 -23.83 -38.18 -1.30
CA MET A 63 -24.70 -37.05 -1.00
C MET A 63 -25.50 -36.64 -2.24
N LYS A 64 -26.82 -36.43 -2.09
CA LYS A 64 -27.68 -35.89 -3.14
C LYS A 64 -27.94 -34.41 -2.90
N MET A 65 -27.55 -33.57 -3.86
CA MET A 65 -27.84 -32.14 -3.87
C MET A 65 -29.18 -31.90 -4.55
N GLY A 66 -30.16 -31.36 -3.82
CA GLY A 66 -31.48 -31.13 -4.39
C GLY A 66 -31.83 -29.67 -4.65
N LEU A 67 -31.10 -28.73 -4.05
CA LEU A 67 -31.26 -27.30 -4.29
C LEU A 67 -29.90 -26.60 -4.44
N TRP A 68 -29.76 -25.83 -5.51
CA TRP A 68 -28.60 -25.01 -5.82
C TRP A 68 -28.97 -23.54 -5.78
N ILE A 69 -28.37 -22.79 -4.86
CA ILE A 69 -28.62 -21.36 -4.66
C ILE A 69 -27.39 -20.56 -5.13
N ASP A 70 -27.60 -19.79 -6.19
CA ASP A 70 -26.62 -18.90 -6.77
C ASP A 70 -26.86 -17.45 -6.34
N LEU A 71 -25.92 -16.89 -5.57
CA LEU A 71 -25.97 -15.53 -5.03
C LEU A 71 -25.21 -14.50 -5.90
N THR A 72 -24.68 -14.92 -7.05
CA THR A 72 -23.89 -14.04 -7.93
C THR A 72 -24.81 -13.11 -8.74
N ASN A 73 -24.33 -11.89 -8.99
CA ASN A 73 -25.03 -10.89 -9.82
C ASN A 73 -24.76 -11.07 -11.33
N THR A 74 -24.27 -12.23 -11.75
CA THR A 74 -23.91 -12.52 -13.15
C THR A 74 -24.29 -13.94 -13.52
N ALA A 75 -24.52 -14.21 -14.80
CA ALA A 75 -24.82 -15.54 -15.33
C ALA A 75 -23.66 -16.09 -16.21
N ARG A 76 -22.48 -15.46 -16.17
CA ARG A 76 -21.39 -15.75 -17.10
C ARG A 76 -20.57 -17.02 -16.77
N PHE A 77 -20.61 -17.49 -15.53
CA PHE A 77 -19.68 -18.51 -15.03
C PHE A 77 -19.94 -19.91 -15.54
N TYR A 78 -21.18 -20.36 -15.48
CA TYR A 78 -21.62 -21.68 -15.89
C TYR A 78 -23.06 -21.60 -16.42
N ASP A 79 -23.44 -22.56 -17.25
CA ASP A 79 -24.80 -22.64 -17.76
C ASP A 79 -25.72 -23.27 -16.71
N ARG A 80 -26.92 -22.71 -16.52
CA ARG A 80 -27.93 -23.29 -15.64
C ARG A 80 -28.32 -24.70 -16.08
N LYS A 81 -28.34 -24.97 -17.39
CA LYS A 81 -28.77 -26.28 -17.92
C LYS A 81 -27.96 -27.44 -17.36
N THR A 82 -26.66 -27.22 -17.09
CA THR A 82 -25.82 -28.28 -16.51
C THR A 82 -26.20 -28.62 -15.08
N ILE A 83 -26.89 -27.74 -14.35
CA ILE A 83 -27.43 -28.05 -13.02
C ILE A 83 -28.72 -28.87 -13.13
N ASP A 84 -29.59 -28.49 -14.07
CA ASP A 84 -30.87 -29.17 -14.32
C ASP A 84 -30.63 -30.63 -14.78
N ASP A 85 -29.55 -30.88 -15.54
CA ASP A 85 -29.13 -32.23 -15.99
C ASP A 85 -28.76 -33.19 -14.84
N HIS A 86 -28.43 -32.68 -13.65
CA HIS A 86 -28.09 -33.48 -12.46
C HIS A 86 -29.27 -33.63 -11.47
N ASP A 87 -30.53 -33.44 -11.92
CA ASP A 87 -31.75 -33.55 -11.09
C ASP A 87 -31.72 -32.61 -9.87
N CYS A 88 -31.20 -31.39 -10.05
CA CYS A 88 -31.04 -30.41 -8.99
C CYS A 88 -31.83 -29.13 -9.29
N LYS A 89 -32.63 -28.65 -8.34
CA LYS A 89 -33.38 -27.39 -8.52
C LYS A 89 -32.43 -26.21 -8.44
N TYR A 90 -32.51 -25.27 -9.39
CA TYR A 90 -31.70 -24.06 -9.40
C TYR A 90 -32.51 -22.83 -8.98
N LEU A 91 -31.98 -22.05 -8.02
CA LEU A 91 -32.50 -20.75 -7.61
C LEU A 91 -31.39 -19.70 -7.69
N LYS A 92 -31.65 -18.60 -8.38
CA LYS A 92 -30.76 -17.43 -8.41
C LYS A 92 -31.34 -16.31 -7.53
N LEU A 93 -30.62 -15.92 -6.50
CA LEU A 93 -30.94 -14.77 -5.64
C LEU A 93 -29.90 -13.68 -5.91
N GLN A 94 -30.25 -12.75 -6.80
CA GLN A 94 -29.32 -11.70 -7.23
C GLN A 94 -29.12 -10.67 -6.11
N CYS A 95 -28.07 -10.84 -5.30
CA CYS A 95 -27.63 -9.80 -4.38
C CYS A 95 -26.95 -8.67 -5.16
N ARG A 96 -27.31 -7.41 -4.88
CA ARG A 96 -26.67 -6.24 -5.51
C ARG A 96 -25.17 -6.21 -5.17
N GLY A 97 -24.34 -5.84 -6.14
CA GLY A 97 -22.90 -5.72 -5.96
C GLY A 97 -22.47 -4.35 -5.43
N HIS A 98 -21.29 -4.32 -4.78
CA HIS A 98 -20.60 -3.19 -4.11
C HIS A 98 -20.89 -3.02 -2.61
N GLY A 99 -20.27 -3.87 -1.78
CA GLY A 99 -20.14 -3.59 -0.34
C GLY A 99 -21.44 -3.60 0.47
N GLU A 100 -22.58 -3.88 -0.18
CA GLU A 100 -23.87 -4.02 0.47
C GLU A 100 -24.09 -5.47 0.94
N THR A 101 -24.70 -5.60 2.11
CA THR A 101 -25.15 -6.86 2.68
C THR A 101 -26.50 -7.27 2.06
N PRO A 102 -26.85 -8.56 2.02
CA PRO A 102 -28.16 -9.00 1.53
C PRO A 102 -29.30 -8.28 2.24
N SER A 103 -30.30 -7.78 1.51
CA SER A 103 -31.43 -7.06 2.11
C SER A 103 -32.30 -7.98 2.97
N GLU A 104 -33.10 -7.43 3.88
CA GLU A 104 -34.02 -8.22 4.70
C GLU A 104 -35.00 -9.05 3.87
N GLU A 105 -35.47 -8.53 2.74
CA GLU A 105 -36.33 -9.26 1.80
C GLU A 105 -35.62 -10.46 1.18
N GLN A 106 -34.35 -10.30 0.80
CA GLN A 106 -33.52 -11.38 0.26
C GLN A 106 -33.24 -12.45 1.32
N THR A 107 -32.93 -12.03 2.55
CA THR A 107 -32.76 -12.94 3.69
C THR A 107 -34.04 -13.72 3.94
N ARG A 108 -35.20 -13.05 4.04
CA ARG A 108 -36.50 -13.71 4.25
C ARG A 108 -36.83 -14.71 3.14
N THR A 109 -36.57 -14.33 1.88
CA THR A 109 -36.79 -15.22 0.73
C THR A 109 -35.89 -16.45 0.80
N PHE A 110 -34.60 -16.26 1.09
CA PHE A 110 -33.66 -17.36 1.27
C PHE A 110 -34.11 -18.30 2.39
N VAL A 111 -34.48 -17.75 3.55
CA VAL A 111 -34.92 -18.53 4.71
C VAL A 111 -36.18 -19.33 4.40
N GLN A 112 -37.17 -18.72 3.77
CA GLN A 112 -38.42 -19.38 3.41
C GLN A 112 -38.21 -20.52 2.40
N VAL A 113 -37.38 -20.30 1.38
CA VAL A 113 -37.06 -21.33 0.38
C VAL A 113 -36.34 -22.50 1.04
N CYS A 114 -35.31 -22.24 1.83
CA CYS A 114 -34.53 -23.28 2.50
C CYS A 114 -35.40 -24.09 3.46
N ARG A 115 -36.25 -23.42 4.26
CA ARG A 115 -37.20 -24.06 5.18
C ARG A 115 -38.17 -24.99 4.44
N ASN A 116 -38.80 -24.49 3.37
CA ASN A 116 -39.75 -25.28 2.58
C ASN A 116 -39.06 -26.47 1.90
N PHE A 117 -37.85 -26.27 1.39
CA PHE A 117 -37.07 -27.32 0.74
C PHE A 117 -36.67 -28.43 1.71
N ILE A 118 -36.15 -28.08 2.90
CA ILE A 118 -35.75 -29.04 3.94
C ILE A 118 -36.95 -29.86 4.44
N ALA A 119 -38.12 -29.22 4.56
CA ALA A 119 -39.35 -29.90 4.97
C ALA A 119 -39.84 -30.93 3.93
N GLN A 120 -39.68 -30.64 2.63
CA GLN A 120 -40.09 -31.54 1.54
C GLN A 120 -39.04 -32.61 1.23
N ASN A 121 -37.75 -32.31 1.38
CA ASN A 121 -36.63 -33.17 0.97
C ASN A 121 -35.61 -33.33 2.12
N PRO A 122 -35.96 -34.08 3.18
CA PRO A 122 -35.13 -34.18 4.38
C PRO A 122 -33.81 -34.95 4.20
N LEU A 123 -33.63 -35.69 3.11
CA LEU A 123 -32.39 -36.43 2.83
C LEU A 123 -31.46 -35.72 1.83
N GLU A 124 -31.91 -34.60 1.25
CA GLU A 124 -31.15 -33.84 0.26
C GLU A 124 -30.48 -32.62 0.90
N ILE A 125 -29.33 -32.23 0.35
CA ILE A 125 -28.57 -31.05 0.81
C ILE A 125 -28.84 -29.83 -0.07
N ILE A 126 -28.59 -28.65 0.49
CA ILE A 126 -28.68 -27.35 -0.17
C ILE A 126 -27.29 -26.80 -0.41
N GLY A 127 -27.00 -26.47 -1.66
CA GLY A 127 -25.75 -25.86 -2.10
C GLY A 127 -25.91 -24.37 -2.19
N VAL A 128 -25.00 -23.60 -1.57
CA VAL A 128 -25.07 -22.13 -1.61
C VAL A 128 -23.70 -21.59 -2.02
N HIS A 129 -23.67 -20.73 -3.03
CA HIS A 129 -22.43 -20.07 -3.43
C HIS A 129 -22.65 -18.61 -3.79
N CYS A 130 -21.58 -17.83 -3.66
CA CYS A 130 -21.41 -16.55 -4.32
C CYS A 130 -20.16 -16.63 -5.21
N THR A 131 -19.42 -15.54 -5.42
CA THR A 131 -18.16 -15.60 -6.16
C THR A 131 -17.14 -16.51 -5.46
N HIS A 132 -16.87 -16.26 -4.16
CA HIS A 132 -15.89 -17.04 -3.36
C HIS A 132 -16.53 -18.02 -2.36
N GLY A 133 -17.83 -17.87 -2.06
CA GLY A 133 -18.53 -18.75 -1.13
C GLY A 133 -18.26 -18.49 0.35
N PHE A 134 -18.00 -17.24 0.75
CA PHE A 134 -17.69 -16.86 2.14
C PHE A 134 -18.65 -15.80 2.69
N ASN A 135 -18.55 -14.53 2.26
CA ASN A 135 -19.27 -13.43 2.92
C ASN A 135 -20.80 -13.49 2.71
N ARG A 136 -21.29 -13.33 1.46
CA ARG A 136 -22.73 -13.41 1.15
C ARG A 136 -23.34 -14.77 1.51
N THR A 137 -22.61 -15.84 1.18
CA THR A 137 -23.00 -17.22 1.49
C THR A 137 -23.12 -17.46 2.98
N GLY A 138 -22.11 -17.07 3.75
CA GLY A 138 -22.11 -17.19 5.21
C GLY A 138 -23.20 -16.35 5.84
N PHE A 139 -23.39 -15.11 5.37
CA PHE A 139 -24.43 -14.21 5.89
C PHE A 139 -25.82 -14.85 5.80
N LEU A 140 -26.22 -15.35 4.62
CA LEU A 140 -27.53 -15.97 4.44
C LEU A 140 -27.67 -17.29 5.19
N ILE A 141 -26.63 -18.12 5.23
CA ILE A 141 -26.65 -19.37 6.00
C ILE A 141 -26.80 -19.06 7.50
N ILE A 142 -26.02 -18.12 8.04
CA ILE A 142 -26.10 -17.74 9.45
C ILE A 142 -27.47 -17.12 9.78
N SER A 143 -28.02 -16.25 8.94
CA SER A 143 -29.39 -15.76 9.10
C SER A 143 -30.41 -16.89 9.21
N TYR A 144 -30.28 -17.95 8.40
CA TYR A 144 -31.16 -19.13 8.51
C TYR A 144 -30.98 -19.85 9.85
N LEU A 145 -29.74 -20.09 10.28
CA LEU A 145 -29.45 -20.77 11.55
C LEU A 145 -30.01 -20.00 12.75
N VAL A 146 -29.98 -18.67 12.70
CA VAL A 146 -30.52 -17.80 13.75
C VAL A 146 -32.05 -17.79 13.72
N GLU A 147 -32.67 -17.58 12.55
CA GLU A 147 -34.14 -17.43 12.43
C GLU A 147 -34.91 -18.75 12.58
N ILE A 148 -34.33 -19.89 12.17
CA ILE A 148 -35.03 -21.19 12.12
C ILE A 148 -34.52 -22.16 13.17
N ASP A 149 -33.20 -22.28 13.31
CA ASP A 149 -32.59 -23.27 14.20
C ASP A 149 -32.34 -22.71 15.62
N GLY A 150 -32.66 -21.43 15.86
CA GLY A 150 -32.56 -20.78 17.18
C GLY A 150 -31.13 -20.64 17.70
N SER A 151 -30.13 -20.69 16.82
CA SER A 151 -28.73 -20.51 17.19
C SER A 151 -28.43 -19.04 17.49
N SER A 152 -27.55 -18.76 18.46
CA SER A 152 -27.04 -17.39 18.64
C SER A 152 -26.13 -16.99 17.47
N VAL A 153 -26.00 -15.69 17.22
CA VAL A 153 -25.17 -15.15 16.13
C VAL A 153 -23.71 -15.58 16.31
N ASP A 154 -23.19 -15.53 17.54
CA ASP A 154 -21.84 -16.01 17.89
C ASP A 154 -21.63 -17.48 17.53
N ALA A 155 -22.57 -18.34 17.93
CA ALA A 155 -22.47 -19.78 17.71
C ALA A 155 -22.52 -20.11 16.21
N ALA A 156 -23.42 -19.46 15.48
CA ALA A 156 -23.55 -19.63 14.03
C ALA A 156 -22.31 -19.13 13.27
N LEU A 157 -21.72 -17.99 13.68
CA LEU A 157 -20.47 -17.49 13.13
C LEU A 157 -19.30 -18.44 13.38
N ALA A 158 -19.18 -18.96 14.60
CA ALA A 158 -18.14 -19.92 14.96
C ALA A 158 -18.29 -21.24 14.18
N GLU A 159 -19.51 -21.76 14.06
CA GLU A 159 -19.79 -22.98 13.28
C GLU A 159 -19.39 -22.78 11.81
N PHE A 160 -19.82 -21.67 11.20
CA PHE A 160 -19.46 -21.36 9.82
C PHE A 160 -17.94 -21.21 9.65
N ALA A 161 -17.24 -20.58 10.59
CA ALA A 161 -15.79 -20.42 10.56
C ALA A 161 -15.04 -21.76 10.71
N ILE A 162 -15.54 -22.71 11.50
CA ILE A 162 -14.97 -24.05 11.64
C ILE A 162 -15.13 -24.84 10.34
N VAL A 163 -16.33 -24.82 9.76
CA VAL A 163 -16.68 -25.61 8.57
C VAL A 163 -16.10 -25.01 7.29
N ARG A 164 -15.95 -23.68 7.25
CA ARG A 164 -15.42 -22.91 6.12
C ARG A 164 -14.40 -21.85 6.59
N PRO A 165 -13.19 -22.25 7.04
CA PRO A 165 -12.20 -21.30 7.56
C PRO A 165 -11.79 -20.23 6.53
N PRO A 166 -11.70 -18.94 6.92
CA PRO A 166 -11.81 -18.39 8.28
C PRO A 166 -13.23 -17.95 8.68
N GLY A 167 -14.26 -18.27 7.89
CA GLY A 167 -15.62 -17.76 8.04
C GLY A 167 -15.86 -16.46 7.25
N ILE A 168 -16.83 -15.65 7.69
CA ILE A 168 -17.05 -14.31 7.13
C ILE A 168 -15.86 -13.44 7.52
N TYR A 169 -15.20 -12.80 6.54
CA TYR A 169 -13.97 -12.02 6.75
C TYR A 169 -14.13 -10.53 6.39
N LYS A 170 -15.34 -10.10 6.03
CA LYS A 170 -15.68 -8.69 5.82
C LYS A 170 -16.47 -8.18 7.03
N ASP A 171 -15.96 -7.11 7.63
CA ASP A 171 -16.52 -6.45 8.81
C ASP A 171 -18.00 -6.08 8.64
N ASP A 172 -18.35 -5.50 7.49
CA ASP A 172 -19.71 -5.02 7.22
C ASP A 172 -20.77 -6.12 7.34
N TYR A 173 -20.44 -7.36 6.96
CA TYR A 173 -21.35 -8.50 7.04
C TYR A 173 -21.53 -9.00 8.47
N ILE A 174 -20.46 -8.97 9.27
CA ILE A 174 -20.53 -9.39 10.68
C ILE A 174 -21.35 -8.35 11.45
N LYS A 175 -21.02 -7.06 11.33
CA LYS A 175 -21.75 -5.99 12.00
C LYS A 175 -23.23 -5.94 11.65
N GLU A 176 -23.57 -6.23 10.40
CA GLU A 176 -24.98 -6.30 9.99
C GLU A 176 -25.71 -7.51 10.58
N LEU A 177 -25.05 -8.66 10.74
CA LEU A 177 -25.66 -9.81 11.44
C LEU A 177 -25.96 -9.45 12.89
N TYR A 178 -25.04 -8.80 13.60
CA TYR A 178 -25.31 -8.32 14.95
C TYR A 178 -26.41 -7.28 14.93
N ARG A 179 -26.36 -6.26 14.06
CA ARG A 179 -27.45 -5.25 13.97
C ARG A 179 -28.86 -5.86 13.83
N ARG A 180 -28.99 -7.00 13.13
CA ARG A 180 -30.29 -7.65 12.92
C ARG A 180 -30.73 -8.57 14.04
N TYR A 181 -29.80 -9.22 14.73
CA TYR A 181 -30.11 -10.34 15.61
C TYR A 181 -29.51 -10.22 17.03
N ASP A 182 -28.66 -9.21 17.30
CA ASP A 182 -27.98 -8.99 18.58
C ASP A 182 -27.48 -7.52 18.77
N ASP A 183 -26.62 -7.23 19.74
CA ASP A 183 -26.00 -5.90 19.91
C ASP A 183 -24.76 -5.72 19.01
N VAL A 184 -24.68 -4.58 18.30
CA VAL A 184 -23.57 -4.25 17.40
C VAL A 184 -22.25 -4.05 18.16
N GLU A 185 -22.30 -3.62 19.42
CA GLU A 185 -21.11 -3.40 20.25
C GLU A 185 -20.43 -4.73 20.64
N ASP A 186 -21.17 -5.83 20.63
CA ASP A 186 -20.65 -7.18 20.91
C ASP A 186 -20.12 -7.90 19.65
N ALA A 187 -20.18 -7.24 18.49
CA ALA A 187 -19.72 -7.83 17.23
C ALA A 187 -18.20 -8.13 17.27
N PRO A 188 -17.78 -9.40 17.08
CA PRO A 188 -16.39 -9.77 17.10
C PRO A 188 -15.66 -9.15 15.91
N PRO A 189 -14.37 -8.77 16.09
CA PRO A 189 -13.59 -8.24 14.98
C PRO A 189 -13.48 -9.29 13.86
N PRO A 190 -13.51 -8.87 12.58
CA PRO A 190 -13.45 -9.81 11.47
C PRO A 190 -12.13 -10.61 11.52
N PRO A 191 -12.18 -11.92 11.21
CA PRO A 191 -10.99 -12.73 11.16
C PRO A 191 -10.03 -12.23 10.06
N PRO A 192 -8.72 -12.44 10.23
CA PRO A 192 -7.73 -11.95 9.28
C PRO A 192 -7.96 -12.58 7.90
N ARG A 193 -7.98 -11.75 6.85
CA ARG A 193 -8.26 -12.20 5.47
C ARG A 193 -7.43 -13.44 5.09
N PRO A 194 -8.04 -14.46 4.46
CA PRO A 194 -7.33 -15.67 4.06
C PRO A 194 -6.19 -15.38 3.06
N SER A 195 -5.16 -16.23 3.00
CA SER A 195 -3.96 -16.02 2.16
C SER A 195 -4.26 -15.86 0.67
N TRP A 196 -5.22 -16.64 0.14
CA TRP A 196 -5.68 -16.52 -1.25
C TRP A 196 -6.41 -15.20 -1.55
N CYS A 197 -6.81 -14.43 -0.52
CA CYS A 197 -7.26 -13.05 -0.71
C CYS A 197 -6.11 -12.05 -0.87
N LEU A 198 -4.91 -12.39 -0.38
CA LEU A 198 -3.74 -11.52 -0.29
C LEU A 198 -2.75 -11.74 -1.45
N GLU A 199 -2.78 -12.92 -2.09
CA GLU A 199 -1.92 -13.29 -3.24
C GLU A 199 -2.13 -12.42 -4.50
N CYS A 200 -3.17 -11.58 -4.54
CA CYS A 200 -3.41 -10.61 -5.63
C CYS A 200 -3.52 -9.15 -5.16
N ASP A 201 -3.25 -8.86 -3.88
CA ASP A 201 -3.21 -7.48 -3.38
C ASP A 201 -1.96 -6.73 -3.88
N ASP A 202 -0.96 -7.44 -4.45
CA ASP A 202 0.19 -6.89 -5.15
C ASP A 202 -0.11 -6.41 -6.61
N LEU A 203 -1.33 -6.62 -7.13
CA LEU A 203 -1.74 -6.18 -8.48
C LEU A 203 -2.92 -5.20 -8.50
N ASN A 204 -3.47 -4.78 -7.34
CA ASN A 204 -4.60 -3.85 -7.24
C ASN A 204 -5.78 -4.17 -8.19
N ILE A 205 -6.10 -5.45 -8.41
CA ILE A 205 -7.29 -5.88 -9.15
C ILE A 205 -8.46 -6.01 -8.16
N GLU A 206 -9.43 -5.09 -8.23
CA GLU A 206 -10.73 -5.31 -7.58
C GLU A 206 -11.59 -6.32 -8.34
N ASP A 207 -12.45 -6.99 -7.60
CA ASP A 207 -13.38 -8.02 -8.04
C ASP A 207 -14.47 -7.39 -8.91
N THR A 208 -14.19 -7.25 -10.20
CA THR A 208 -15.05 -6.57 -11.20
C THR A 208 -16.25 -7.39 -11.66
N ASP A 209 -16.66 -8.39 -10.88
CA ASP A 209 -17.62 -9.40 -11.32
C ASP A 209 -19.02 -9.30 -10.71
N GLU A 210 -19.38 -8.09 -10.28
CA GLU A 210 -20.75 -7.76 -9.98
C GLU A 210 -21.16 -6.65 -10.93
N GLY A 211 -21.88 -7.06 -11.98
CA GLY A 211 -22.18 -6.26 -13.18
C GLY A 211 -22.86 -4.92 -12.89
N PRO A 212 -22.88 -4.02 -13.89
CA PRO A 212 -23.38 -2.67 -13.72
C PRO A 212 -24.91 -2.67 -13.55
N SER A 213 -25.39 -1.93 -12.55
CA SER A 213 -26.80 -1.56 -12.44
C SER A 213 -27.18 -0.64 -13.60
N THR A 214 -28.19 -1.07 -14.35
CA THR A 214 -28.98 -0.22 -15.24
C THR A 214 -29.69 0.86 -14.42
N GLU A 215 -29.44 2.13 -14.72
CA GLU A 215 -30.52 3.13 -14.80
C GLU A 215 -30.08 4.42 -15.54
N ASN A 216 -30.86 4.72 -16.58
CA ASN A 216 -31.10 5.97 -17.30
C ASN A 216 -30.00 6.98 -17.64
N LYS A 217 -29.59 6.88 -18.91
CA LYS A 217 -29.50 7.95 -19.92
C LYS A 217 -29.81 9.37 -19.44
N ASN A 218 -28.77 10.21 -19.43
CA ASN A 218 -28.81 11.44 -20.20
C ASN A 218 -27.44 11.67 -20.87
N CYS A 219 -27.52 11.88 -22.18
CA CYS A 219 -26.41 12.01 -23.11
C CYS A 219 -25.59 13.26 -22.80
N HIS A 220 -24.27 13.12 -22.71
CA HIS A 220 -23.34 13.85 -23.57
C HIS A 220 -22.04 13.03 -23.67
N GLU A 221 -21.70 12.70 -24.92
CA GLU A 221 -20.50 11.97 -25.31
C GLU A 221 -19.25 12.79 -24.98
N GLU A 222 -18.24 12.14 -24.38
CA GLU A 222 -16.83 12.18 -24.82
C GLU A 222 -15.93 11.34 -23.87
N GLY A 223 -15.12 10.45 -24.46
CA GLY A 223 -13.83 10.03 -23.91
C GLY A 223 -13.80 8.92 -22.84
N GLN A 224 -13.36 7.73 -23.26
CA GLN A 224 -13.04 6.56 -22.43
C GLN A 224 -12.12 6.88 -21.22
N GLY A 225 -12.52 6.50 -20.00
CA GLY A 225 -11.68 6.58 -18.81
C GLY A 225 -12.01 5.51 -17.77
N LYS A 226 -11.06 4.61 -17.47
CA LYS A 226 -11.12 3.66 -16.34
C LYS A 226 -11.32 4.46 -15.03
N LYS A 227 -12.36 4.16 -14.25
CA LYS A 227 -12.59 4.79 -12.93
C LYS A 227 -11.36 4.54 -12.02
N ARG A 228 -10.66 5.61 -11.62
CA ARG A 228 -9.58 5.59 -10.62
C ARG A 228 -10.15 5.18 -9.24
N ARG A 229 -9.46 4.31 -8.52
CA ARG A 229 -9.83 3.79 -7.17
C ARG A 229 -9.79 4.93 -6.13
N ARG A 230 -10.63 4.86 -5.08
CA ARG A 230 -10.70 5.90 -4.04
C ARG A 230 -9.44 5.89 -3.16
N GLU A 231 -8.85 7.06 -2.93
CA GLU A 231 -7.71 7.27 -2.04
C GLU A 231 -8.08 7.02 -0.57
N PHE A 232 -7.15 6.42 0.17
CA PHE A 232 -7.24 6.36 1.64
C PHE A 232 -6.76 7.69 2.20
N ASN A 233 -7.63 8.37 2.96
CA ASN A 233 -7.31 9.66 3.55
C ASN A 233 -7.22 9.52 5.08
N ASN A 234 -6.07 9.90 5.63
CA ASN A 234 -5.88 10.00 7.08
C ASN A 234 -6.84 11.08 7.63
N LYS A 235 -7.58 10.76 8.71
CA LYS A 235 -8.56 11.67 9.31
C LYS A 235 -7.90 12.80 10.10
N ASN A 236 -6.73 12.56 10.70
CA ASN A 236 -5.99 13.51 11.52
C ASN A 236 -4.51 13.56 11.11
N PRO A 237 -4.19 14.05 9.90
CA PRO A 237 -2.80 14.16 9.46
C PRO A 237 -2.08 15.27 10.22
N VAL A 238 -0.90 14.96 10.74
CA VAL A 238 -0.07 15.89 11.50
C VAL A 238 1.17 16.21 10.68
N PHE A 239 1.35 17.49 10.33
CA PHE A 239 2.59 17.94 9.71
C PHE A 239 3.74 17.84 10.72
N MET A 240 4.99 17.82 10.23
CA MET A 240 6.17 17.77 11.09
C MET A 240 6.05 18.78 12.26
N PRO A 241 6.12 18.34 13.53
CA PRO A 241 5.94 19.22 14.68
C PRO A 241 6.98 20.35 14.72
N GLY A 242 6.51 21.56 15.01
CA GLY A 242 7.39 22.75 15.14
C GLY A 242 7.59 23.56 13.86
N VAL A 243 6.86 23.27 12.78
CA VAL A 243 6.83 24.11 11.58
C VAL A 243 5.61 25.03 11.61
N PRO A 244 5.78 26.37 11.60
CA PRO A 244 4.65 27.30 11.58
C PRO A 244 4.04 27.44 10.18
N GLY A 245 2.80 27.94 10.10
CA GLY A 245 2.18 28.34 8.83
C GLY A 245 1.74 27.20 7.91
N VAL A 246 1.56 25.99 8.45
CA VAL A 246 1.14 24.81 7.69
C VAL A 246 -0.19 24.28 8.24
N THR A 247 -1.15 24.02 7.36
CA THR A 247 -2.49 23.54 7.71
C THR A 247 -2.88 22.30 6.92
N PRO A 248 -3.38 21.22 7.56
CA PRO A 248 -3.84 20.04 6.84
C PRO A 248 -5.12 20.33 6.05
N ILE A 249 -5.21 19.81 4.81
CA ILE A 249 -6.42 19.91 4.00
C ILE A 249 -7.29 18.68 4.23
N LEU A 250 -8.46 18.89 4.85
CA LEU A 250 -9.44 17.84 5.12
C LEU A 250 -10.63 17.84 4.14
N GLU A 251 -10.78 18.90 3.36
CA GLU A 251 -11.87 19.05 2.40
C GLU A 251 -11.69 18.07 1.23
N LYS A 252 -12.61 17.10 1.10
CA LYS A 252 -12.49 15.97 0.16
C LYS A 252 -12.26 16.38 -1.30
N MET A 253 -12.93 17.44 -1.77
CA MET A 253 -12.83 17.88 -3.16
C MET A 253 -11.46 18.50 -3.46
N ARG A 254 -11.01 19.45 -2.63
CA ARG A 254 -9.67 20.06 -2.74
C ARG A 254 -8.56 19.02 -2.58
N LEU A 255 -8.68 18.18 -1.56
CA LEU A 255 -7.74 17.08 -1.28
C LEU A 255 -7.60 16.15 -2.48
N SER A 256 -8.72 15.64 -3.01
CA SER A 256 -8.72 14.72 -4.14
C SER A 256 -8.20 15.39 -5.41
N GLY A 257 -8.51 16.67 -5.64
CA GLY A 257 -7.98 17.45 -6.77
C GLY A 257 -6.46 17.56 -6.73
N ILE A 258 -5.89 17.90 -5.58
CA ILE A 258 -4.44 18.03 -5.40
C ILE A 258 -3.75 16.66 -5.54
N GLN A 259 -4.26 15.62 -4.86
CA GLN A 259 -3.73 14.26 -4.96
C GLN A 259 -3.73 13.79 -6.43
N LYS A 260 -4.85 13.98 -7.14
CA LYS A 260 -4.99 13.62 -8.55
C LYS A 260 -3.99 14.37 -9.43
N ARG A 261 -3.78 15.67 -9.19
CA ARG A 261 -2.80 16.46 -9.94
C ARG A 261 -1.39 15.93 -9.75
N VAL A 262 -0.97 15.65 -8.52
CA VAL A 262 0.37 15.08 -8.23
C VAL A 262 0.53 13.72 -8.91
N GLN A 263 -0.49 12.87 -8.88
CA GLN A 263 -0.47 11.57 -9.54
C GLN A 263 -0.41 11.68 -11.06
N GLU A 264 -1.10 12.65 -11.67
CA GLU A 264 -1.01 12.93 -13.11
C GLU A 264 0.39 13.37 -13.51
N ILE A 265 0.98 14.32 -12.77
CA ILE A 265 2.35 14.80 -13.01
C ILE A 265 3.34 13.63 -12.96
N CYS A 266 3.19 12.75 -11.98
CA CYS A 266 4.05 11.59 -11.81
C CYS A 266 3.73 10.43 -12.78
N GLY A 267 2.63 10.48 -13.54
CA GLY A 267 2.16 9.33 -14.33
C GLY A 267 1.75 8.12 -13.45
N TRP A 268 1.43 8.37 -12.19
CA TRP A 268 1.05 7.35 -11.21
C TRP A 268 -0.38 6.86 -11.47
N LYS A 269 -0.51 5.56 -11.72
CA LYS A 269 -1.79 4.90 -12.04
C LYS A 269 -2.44 4.22 -10.83
N SER A 270 -1.66 4.01 -9.77
CA SER A 270 -2.13 3.39 -8.52
C SER A 270 -2.65 4.46 -7.55
N THR A 271 -3.09 4.04 -6.37
CA THR A 271 -3.42 4.93 -5.25
C THR A 271 -2.20 5.21 -4.39
N GLY A 272 -2.28 6.23 -3.54
CA GLY A 272 -1.24 6.56 -2.56
C GLY A 272 -0.11 7.45 -3.11
N PHE A 273 0.98 7.49 -2.34
CA PHE A 273 2.09 8.41 -2.55
C PHE A 273 2.98 8.01 -3.75
N PRO A 274 3.14 8.88 -4.77
CA PRO A 274 3.84 8.52 -6.01
C PRO A 274 5.37 8.66 -5.97
N GLY A 275 5.93 9.29 -4.92
CA GLY A 275 7.36 9.60 -4.86
C GLY A 275 8.29 8.39 -4.83
N SER A 276 9.46 8.51 -5.45
CA SER A 276 10.52 7.48 -5.59
C SER A 276 11.00 6.91 -4.24
N GLN A 277 10.85 5.63 -3.97
CA GLN A 277 11.28 4.99 -2.72
C GLN A 277 12.63 4.30 -2.91
N PRO A 278 13.70 4.73 -2.19
CA PRO A 278 15.01 4.12 -2.29
C PRO A 278 15.09 2.77 -1.54
N ILE A 279 15.87 1.85 -2.10
CA ILE A 279 16.16 0.54 -1.52
C ILE A 279 17.42 0.59 -0.66
N SER A 280 17.50 -0.27 0.37
CA SER A 280 18.69 -0.36 1.23
C SER A 280 19.86 -0.95 0.44
N MET A 281 21.05 -0.36 0.62
CA MET A 281 22.26 -0.86 -0.02
C MET A 281 22.66 -2.21 0.56
N ASP A 282 22.93 -3.16 -0.32
CA ASP A 282 23.38 -4.52 0.01
C ASP A 282 24.60 -4.89 -0.85
N VAL A 283 25.08 -6.13 -0.65
CA VAL A 283 26.30 -6.62 -1.30
C VAL A 283 26.10 -6.83 -2.81
N GLU A 284 24.88 -6.98 -3.29
CA GLU A 284 24.56 -7.22 -4.69
C GLU A 284 24.40 -5.88 -5.42
N ASN A 285 23.60 -4.96 -4.85
CA ASN A 285 23.26 -3.69 -5.48
C ASN A 285 24.37 -2.64 -5.38
N ILE A 286 25.37 -2.79 -4.49
CA ILE A 286 26.56 -1.93 -4.48
C ILE A 286 27.30 -1.96 -5.83
N MET A 287 27.20 -3.07 -6.57
CA MET A 287 27.77 -3.22 -7.91
C MET A 287 27.22 -2.19 -8.89
N LEU A 288 26.04 -1.61 -8.64
CA LEU A 288 25.52 -0.53 -9.47
C LEU A 288 26.46 0.68 -9.52
N LEU A 289 27.18 0.97 -8.43
CA LEU A 289 28.17 2.05 -8.38
C LEU A 289 29.38 1.79 -9.30
N HIS A 290 29.62 0.54 -9.69
CA HIS A 290 30.64 0.16 -10.67
C HIS A 290 30.11 0.29 -12.11
N THR A 291 28.84 -0.07 -12.33
CA THR A 291 28.27 -0.17 -13.69
C THR A 291 27.79 1.15 -14.29
N LYS A 292 27.47 2.15 -13.47
CA LYS A 292 26.89 3.41 -13.95
C LYS A 292 27.27 4.60 -13.07
N PRO A 293 27.19 5.84 -13.60
CA PRO A 293 27.54 7.04 -12.84
C PRO A 293 26.48 7.36 -11.79
N TYR A 294 26.94 7.60 -10.57
CA TYR A 294 26.11 8.00 -9.43
C TYR A 294 26.54 9.35 -8.87
N ARG A 295 25.60 10.00 -8.21
CA ARG A 295 25.85 11.12 -7.32
C ARG A 295 25.52 10.71 -5.89
N VAL A 296 26.23 11.27 -4.92
CA VAL A 296 26.05 10.98 -3.49
C VAL A 296 25.68 12.23 -2.72
N SER A 297 24.80 12.08 -1.74
CA SER A 297 24.50 13.10 -0.74
C SER A 297 24.34 12.42 0.63
N TRP A 298 24.32 13.20 1.71
CA TRP A 298 23.97 12.65 3.02
C TRP A 298 22.47 12.33 3.08
N LYS A 299 22.14 11.32 3.87
CA LYS A 299 20.78 11.08 4.30
C LYS A 299 20.54 11.91 5.58
N ALA A 300 19.46 12.68 5.61
CA ALA A 300 19.05 13.39 6.80
C ALA A 300 18.00 12.56 7.56
N ASP A 301 17.90 12.78 8.86
CA ASP A 301 16.78 12.30 9.68
C ASP A 301 15.62 13.30 9.61
N GLY A 302 15.01 13.42 8.43
CA GLY A 302 13.90 14.32 8.17
C GLY A 302 12.60 13.61 7.78
N THR A 303 11.52 14.37 7.68
CA THR A 303 10.26 13.88 7.12
C THR A 303 10.20 14.24 5.65
N ARG A 304 10.00 13.23 4.81
CA ARG A 304 9.89 13.39 3.36
C ARG A 304 8.56 14.04 2.99
N TYR A 305 8.63 15.03 2.10
CA TYR A 305 7.45 15.62 1.48
C TYR A 305 7.71 15.93 0.01
N MET A 306 6.73 15.69 -0.85
CA MET A 306 6.68 16.33 -2.17
C MET A 306 6.03 17.71 -2.03
N MET A 307 6.54 18.71 -2.75
CA MET A 307 6.03 20.07 -2.75
C MET A 307 5.47 20.42 -4.12
N LEU A 308 4.16 20.67 -4.19
CA LEU A 308 3.46 21.16 -5.37
C LEU A 308 3.24 22.66 -5.25
N VAL A 309 3.69 23.42 -6.23
CA VAL A 309 3.42 24.86 -6.38
C VAL A 309 2.47 25.02 -7.57
N GLN A 310 1.20 25.41 -7.35
CA GLN A 310 0.23 25.55 -8.44
C GLN A 310 0.26 26.95 -9.07
N GLY A 311 0.46 28.00 -8.26
CA GLY A 311 0.52 29.38 -8.71
C GLY A 311 0.10 30.35 -7.60
N ASP A 312 0.39 31.64 -7.78
CA ASP A 312 -0.17 32.74 -6.97
C ASP A 312 -0.04 32.59 -5.43
N GLY A 313 0.95 31.82 -4.97
CA GLY A 313 1.22 31.56 -3.54
C GLY A 313 0.62 30.26 -3.00
N GLU A 314 -0.07 29.48 -3.83
CA GLU A 314 -0.61 28.16 -3.50
C GLU A 314 0.51 27.11 -3.51
N VAL A 315 0.90 26.70 -2.30
CA VAL A 315 1.93 25.69 -2.07
C VAL A 315 1.38 24.56 -1.22
N TYR A 316 1.50 23.34 -1.72
CA TYR A 316 1.01 22.13 -1.07
C TYR A 316 2.14 21.14 -0.81
N PHE A 317 2.13 20.53 0.37
CA PHE A 317 3.04 19.47 0.78
C PHE A 317 2.27 18.15 0.84
N ILE A 318 2.87 17.08 0.32
CA ILE A 318 2.30 15.74 0.29
C ILE A 318 3.25 14.77 0.99
N ASP A 319 2.77 14.09 2.02
CA ASP A 319 3.56 13.11 2.79
C ASP A 319 3.46 11.69 2.25
N ARG A 320 4.15 10.75 2.91
CA ARG A 320 4.16 9.33 2.53
C ARG A 320 2.80 8.63 2.68
N ASP A 321 1.93 9.15 3.54
CA ASP A 321 0.57 8.65 3.75
C ASP A 321 -0.43 9.28 2.77
N ASN A 322 0.06 10.04 1.78
CA ASN A 322 -0.71 10.79 0.80
C ASN A 322 -1.59 11.89 1.43
N SER A 323 -1.26 12.33 2.64
CA SER A 323 -1.89 13.48 3.29
C SER A 323 -1.38 14.79 2.67
N VAL A 324 -2.27 15.77 2.52
CA VAL A 324 -1.96 17.05 1.88
C VAL A 324 -2.03 18.18 2.89
N PHE A 325 -1.02 19.05 2.86
CA PHE A 325 -0.89 20.21 3.74
C PHE A 325 -0.70 21.47 2.90
N GLU A 326 -1.43 22.53 3.23
CA GLU A 326 -1.29 23.86 2.62
C GLU A 326 -0.29 24.69 3.43
N VAL A 327 0.63 25.35 2.72
CA VAL A 327 1.67 26.19 3.33
C VAL A 327 1.39 27.65 2.99
N ASN A 328 1.14 28.46 4.02
CA ASN A 328 0.88 29.87 3.88
C ASN A 328 2.17 30.70 3.98
N GLY A 329 2.29 31.72 3.12
CA GLY A 329 3.39 32.68 3.18
C GLY A 329 4.70 32.23 2.52
N LEU A 330 4.71 31.09 1.82
CA LEU A 330 5.86 30.64 1.03
C LEU A 330 5.68 31.01 -0.45
N LYS A 331 6.68 31.64 -1.07
CA LYS A 331 6.61 32.07 -2.48
C LYS A 331 7.77 31.53 -3.32
N PHE A 332 7.46 31.29 -4.59
CA PHE A 332 8.41 30.84 -5.61
C PHE A 332 8.39 31.78 -6.81
N PRO A 333 9.08 32.93 -6.75
CA PRO A 333 9.16 33.86 -7.87
C PRO A 333 9.82 33.22 -9.09
N HIS A 334 9.32 33.52 -10.28
CA HIS A 334 9.94 33.05 -11.51
C HIS A 334 11.26 33.81 -11.76
N LEU A 335 12.27 33.12 -12.32
CA LEU A 335 13.62 33.68 -12.47
C LEU A 335 13.69 34.86 -13.46
N ARG A 336 13.05 34.70 -14.63
CA ARG A 336 13.07 35.69 -15.73
C ARG A 336 11.95 36.71 -15.60
N ASP A 337 10.71 36.22 -15.55
CA ASP A 337 9.52 37.03 -15.31
C ASP A 337 9.36 37.40 -13.83
N ILE A 338 9.55 38.68 -13.51
CA ILE A 338 9.57 39.22 -12.15
C ILE A 338 8.15 39.34 -11.57
N ASN A 339 7.13 39.42 -12.43
CA ASN A 339 5.75 39.72 -12.03
C ASN A 339 4.93 38.47 -11.71
N ARG A 340 5.47 37.27 -11.98
CA ARG A 340 4.78 36.00 -11.71
C ARG A 340 5.58 35.07 -10.81
N CYS A 341 4.86 34.18 -10.14
CA CYS A 341 5.43 33.01 -9.48
C CYS A 341 5.46 31.81 -10.42
N LEU A 342 6.28 30.82 -10.07
CA LEU A 342 6.25 29.49 -10.68
C LEU A 342 4.85 28.91 -10.55
N ARG A 343 4.42 28.22 -11.59
CA ARG A 343 3.15 27.49 -11.63
C ARG A 343 3.43 26.02 -11.84
N ASP A 344 2.45 25.19 -11.49
CA ASP A 344 2.45 23.75 -11.77
C ASP A 344 3.85 23.09 -11.68
N THR A 345 4.51 23.27 -10.54
CA THR A 345 5.88 22.81 -10.30
C THR A 345 5.85 21.80 -9.16
N LEU A 346 6.35 20.59 -9.42
CA LEU A 346 6.38 19.49 -8.45
C LEU A 346 7.83 19.14 -8.11
N MET A 347 8.17 19.27 -6.84
CA MET A 347 9.50 18.99 -6.27
C MET A 347 9.44 17.85 -5.26
N ASP A 348 10.54 17.12 -5.13
CA ASP A 348 10.73 16.08 -4.11
C ASP A 348 11.83 16.52 -3.14
N GLY A 349 11.59 16.29 -1.85
CA GLY A 349 12.42 16.87 -0.81
C GLY A 349 12.17 16.30 0.57
N GLU A 350 12.95 16.82 1.51
CA GLU A 350 12.97 16.39 2.90
C GLU A 350 12.94 17.62 3.81
N MET A 351 11.98 17.63 4.74
CA MET A 351 11.92 18.65 5.79
C MET A 351 12.81 18.21 6.96
N VAL A 352 13.68 19.10 7.41
CA VAL A 352 14.58 18.91 8.55
C VAL A 352 14.44 20.08 9.52
N ILE A 353 14.75 19.84 10.80
CA ILE A 353 14.81 20.89 11.82
C ILE A 353 16.27 21.08 12.21
N ASP A 354 16.86 22.17 11.74
CA ASP A 354 18.22 22.57 12.12
C ASP A 354 18.19 23.11 13.56
N LYS A 355 19.17 22.70 14.38
CA LYS A 355 19.41 23.30 15.70
C LYS A 355 20.58 24.27 15.58
N ASP A 356 20.30 25.56 15.55
CA ASP A 356 21.32 26.61 15.55
C ASP A 356 21.18 27.47 16.81
N LYS A 357 22.23 27.53 17.63
CA LYS A 357 22.30 28.32 18.89
C LYS A 357 21.06 28.17 19.79
N GLY A 358 20.51 26.96 19.89
CA GLY A 358 19.33 26.65 20.69
C GLY A 358 17.98 26.96 20.03
N LYS A 359 17.96 27.60 18.85
CA LYS A 359 16.75 27.81 18.05
C LYS A 359 16.55 26.64 17.08
N LYS A 360 15.31 26.16 16.99
CA LYS A 360 14.88 25.16 16.01
C LYS A 360 14.43 25.89 14.74
N ILE A 361 15.15 25.70 13.64
CA ILE A 361 14.87 26.36 12.37
C ILE A 361 14.43 25.29 11.35
N PRO A 362 13.16 25.25 10.94
CA PRO A 362 12.70 24.33 9.93
C PRO A 362 13.26 24.68 8.56
N ARG A 363 13.66 23.65 7.81
CA ARG A 363 14.23 23.77 6.47
C ARG A 363 13.74 22.66 5.56
N TYR A 364 13.29 23.03 4.37
CA TYR A 364 12.98 22.08 3.31
C TYR A 364 14.15 21.97 2.34
N LEU A 365 14.71 20.75 2.23
CA LEU A 365 15.81 20.41 1.35
C LEU A 365 15.25 19.76 0.09
N VAL A 366 15.28 20.48 -1.03
CA VAL A 366 14.82 19.98 -2.33
C VAL A 366 15.95 19.18 -2.98
N TYR A 367 15.67 17.94 -3.37
CA TYR A 367 16.68 17.06 -3.99
C TYR A 367 16.33 16.60 -5.40
N ASP A 368 15.06 16.61 -5.82
CA ASP A 368 14.66 16.30 -7.20
C ASP A 368 13.45 17.15 -7.64
N VAL A 369 13.21 17.20 -8.95
CA VAL A 369 12.10 17.93 -9.57
C VAL A 369 11.46 17.08 -10.67
N ILE A 370 10.15 16.96 -10.63
CA ILE A 370 9.37 16.13 -11.56
C ILE A 370 8.73 17.02 -12.65
N MET A 371 8.26 18.21 -12.26
CA MET A 371 7.66 19.18 -13.15
C MET A 371 8.12 20.59 -12.82
N TYR A 372 8.40 21.40 -13.84
CA TYR A 372 8.87 22.78 -13.70
C TYR A 372 8.08 23.71 -14.62
N ASP A 373 7.38 24.68 -14.03
CA ASP A 373 6.56 25.70 -14.74
C ASP A 373 5.64 25.09 -15.81
N GLY A 374 4.95 24.00 -15.47
CA GLY A 374 4.06 23.25 -16.38
C GLY A 374 4.75 22.31 -17.37
N GLN A 375 6.08 22.20 -17.35
CA GLN A 375 6.85 21.29 -18.21
C GLN A 375 7.27 20.03 -17.45
N ASP A 376 6.93 18.87 -17.98
CA ASP A 376 7.39 17.57 -17.46
C ASP A 376 8.91 17.43 -17.69
N VAL A 377 9.66 17.40 -16.59
CA VAL A 377 11.13 17.25 -16.59
C VAL A 377 11.56 15.90 -16.02
N SER A 378 10.61 15.03 -15.66
CA SER A 378 10.86 13.71 -15.06
C SER A 378 11.69 12.80 -15.97
N LYS A 379 11.60 13.00 -17.28
CA LYS A 379 12.28 12.22 -18.32
C LYS A 379 13.73 12.66 -18.56
N LEU A 380 14.13 13.83 -18.06
CA LEU A 380 15.51 14.32 -18.18
C LEU A 380 16.44 13.56 -17.23
N THR A 381 17.75 13.67 -17.45
CA THR A 381 18.74 13.05 -16.56
C THR A 381 18.73 13.73 -15.19
N PHE A 382 19.02 12.99 -14.11
CA PHE A 382 19.10 13.59 -12.78
C PHE A 382 20.17 14.70 -12.72
N HIS A 383 21.38 14.37 -13.16
CA HIS A 383 22.50 15.30 -13.25
C HIS A 383 23.09 15.27 -14.68
N PRO A 384 23.22 16.43 -15.35
CA PRO A 384 23.06 17.77 -14.79
C PRO A 384 21.62 18.31 -14.84
N ASP A 385 20.72 17.73 -15.62
CA ASP A 385 19.50 18.43 -16.06
C ASP A 385 18.53 18.78 -14.93
N ARG A 386 17.93 17.79 -14.25
CA ARG A 386 16.94 18.04 -13.19
C ARG A 386 17.56 18.78 -11.99
N TYR A 387 18.77 18.41 -11.60
CA TYR A 387 19.52 19.07 -10.54
C TYR A 387 19.77 20.56 -10.85
N SER A 388 20.21 20.89 -12.07
CA SER A 388 20.47 22.27 -12.48
C SER A 388 19.19 23.11 -12.55
N ILE A 389 18.03 22.52 -12.84
CA ILE A 389 16.74 23.23 -12.79
C ILE A 389 16.45 23.72 -11.37
N ILE A 390 16.66 22.87 -10.36
CA ILE A 390 16.45 23.25 -8.96
C ILE A 390 17.41 24.38 -8.58
N GLU A 391 18.69 24.24 -8.89
CA GLU A 391 19.73 25.22 -8.55
C GLU A 391 19.53 26.56 -9.28
N SER A 392 19.56 26.50 -10.61
CA SER A 392 19.66 27.69 -11.48
C SER A 392 18.33 28.38 -11.75
N LYS A 393 17.19 27.70 -11.58
CA LYS A 393 15.86 28.28 -11.83
C LYS A 393 15.09 28.52 -10.54
N ILE A 394 14.90 27.47 -9.73
CA ILE A 394 14.04 27.55 -8.54
C ILE A 394 14.74 28.31 -7.42
N ILE A 395 15.92 27.84 -6.99
CA ILE A 395 16.66 28.44 -5.88
C ILE A 395 17.22 29.80 -6.29
N ALA A 396 17.85 29.91 -7.46
CA ALA A 396 18.35 31.20 -7.95
C ALA A 396 17.23 32.25 -8.11
N GLY A 397 16.02 31.84 -8.56
CA GLY A 397 14.86 32.75 -8.65
C GLY A 397 14.47 33.33 -7.29
N ARG A 398 14.45 32.49 -6.25
CA ARG A 398 14.19 32.93 -4.87
C ARG A 398 15.31 33.82 -4.33
N LEU A 399 16.58 33.44 -4.52
CA LEU A 399 17.72 34.25 -4.08
C LEU A 399 17.75 35.62 -4.75
N ARG A 400 17.44 35.69 -6.05
CA ARG A 400 17.30 36.95 -6.78
C ARG A 400 16.20 37.82 -6.16
N ALA A 401 15.01 37.25 -5.93
CA ALA A 401 13.91 37.98 -5.31
C ALA A 401 14.22 38.45 -3.88
N MET A 402 15.02 37.69 -3.12
CA MET A 402 15.51 38.11 -1.79
C MET A 402 16.47 39.31 -1.90
N ARG A 403 17.43 39.26 -2.83
CA ARG A 403 18.37 40.38 -3.05
C ARG A 403 17.67 41.65 -3.51
N GLU A 404 16.60 41.52 -4.29
CA GLU A 404 15.78 42.63 -4.77
C GLU A 404 14.71 43.09 -3.76
N GLY A 405 14.65 42.50 -2.56
CA GLY A 405 13.67 42.85 -1.52
C GLY A 405 12.22 42.44 -1.81
N ARG A 406 11.96 41.75 -2.92
CA ARG A 406 10.62 41.22 -3.30
C ARG A 406 10.20 40.02 -2.45
N LEU A 407 11.16 39.35 -1.83
CA LEU A 407 10.94 38.22 -0.92
C LEU A 407 11.71 38.44 0.38
N VAL A 408 11.00 38.43 1.51
CA VAL A 408 11.59 38.62 2.85
C VAL A 408 11.65 37.28 3.55
N LYS A 409 12.87 36.79 3.79
CA LYS A 409 13.14 35.45 4.34
C LYS A 409 12.52 35.24 5.72
N GLU A 410 12.47 36.29 6.55
CA GLU A 410 11.97 36.27 7.92
C GLU A 410 10.44 36.13 7.99
N ARG A 411 9.74 36.41 6.88
CA ARG A 411 8.28 36.27 6.79
C ARG A 411 7.85 34.87 6.31
N GLU A 412 8.79 34.07 5.83
CA GLU A 412 8.48 32.72 5.34
C GLU A 412 8.40 31.72 6.50
N PRO A 413 7.52 30.72 6.43
CA PRO A 413 7.34 29.73 7.50
C PRO A 413 8.59 28.87 7.74
N PHE A 414 9.37 28.61 6.70
CA PHE A 414 10.61 27.84 6.74
C PHE A 414 11.50 28.17 5.53
N SER A 415 12.78 27.82 5.63
CA SER A 415 13.74 28.07 4.55
C SER A 415 13.78 26.90 3.56
N VAL A 416 13.67 27.20 2.26
CA VAL A 416 13.90 26.21 1.19
C VAL A 416 15.35 26.29 0.71
N ARG A 417 16.05 25.16 0.61
CA ARG A 417 17.41 25.06 0.06
C ARG A 417 17.54 23.88 -0.90
N LEU A 418 18.53 23.97 -1.80
CA LEU A 418 19.00 22.83 -2.58
C LEU A 418 19.69 21.82 -1.65
N LYS A 419 19.35 20.55 -1.79
CA LYS A 419 20.16 19.45 -1.26
C LYS A 419 21.29 19.19 -2.25
N HIS A 420 22.51 19.44 -1.82
CA HIS A 420 23.67 19.28 -2.67
C HIS A 420 23.99 17.80 -2.89
N PHE A 421 24.42 17.49 -4.11
CA PHE A 421 24.89 16.18 -4.53
C PHE A 421 26.30 16.30 -5.09
N TRP A 422 27.15 15.34 -4.74
CA TRP A 422 28.55 15.29 -5.13
C TRP A 422 28.88 14.05 -5.94
N ASP A 423 30.08 14.04 -6.48
CA ASP A 423 30.70 12.82 -6.97
C ASP A 423 30.84 11.78 -5.85
N VAL A 424 30.69 10.49 -6.19
CA VAL A 424 30.77 9.36 -5.24
C VAL A 424 32.10 9.31 -4.50
N THR A 425 33.18 9.85 -5.07
CA THR A 425 34.50 9.95 -4.41
C THR A 425 34.47 10.75 -3.11
N LEU A 426 33.57 11.73 -2.98
CA LEU A 426 33.43 12.52 -1.76
C LEU A 426 32.65 11.81 -0.64
N SER A 427 32.24 10.55 -0.85
CA SER A 427 31.57 9.75 0.19
C SER A 427 32.36 9.67 1.49
N LYS A 428 33.70 9.65 1.42
CA LYS A 428 34.58 9.65 2.60
C LYS A 428 34.45 10.95 3.40
N ASP A 429 34.41 12.09 2.72
CA ASP A 429 34.32 13.40 3.34
C ASP A 429 32.92 13.64 3.94
N LEU A 430 31.87 13.18 3.25
CA LEU A 430 30.49 13.23 3.73
C LEU A 430 30.28 12.42 5.01
N LEU A 431 31.02 11.32 5.18
CA LEU A 431 31.04 10.51 6.40
C LEU A 431 32.05 10.98 7.45
N GLY A 432 32.75 12.09 7.18
CA GLY A 432 33.75 12.67 8.07
C GLY A 432 33.13 13.61 9.11
N GLU A 433 33.78 13.73 10.27
CA GLU A 433 33.31 14.61 11.35
C GLU A 433 33.22 16.09 10.94
N LYS A 434 34.11 16.55 10.05
CA LYS A 434 34.13 17.93 9.57
C LYS A 434 32.79 18.28 8.89
N PHE A 435 32.30 17.38 8.06
CA PHE A 435 31.05 17.56 7.36
C PHE A 435 29.85 17.46 8.31
N SER A 436 29.83 16.46 9.20
CA SER A 436 28.77 16.33 10.20
C SER A 436 28.68 17.53 11.16
N LYS A 437 29.80 18.20 11.48
CA LYS A 437 29.82 19.43 12.30
C LYS A 437 29.33 20.67 11.55
N GLN A 438 29.44 20.68 10.21
CA GLN A 438 28.87 21.74 9.37
C GLN A 438 27.36 21.61 9.24
N LEU A 439 26.82 20.40 9.38
CA LEU A 439 25.39 20.17 9.42
C LEU A 439 24.82 20.54 10.79
N SER A 440 23.73 21.31 10.80
CA SER A 440 22.98 21.64 12.01
C SER A 440 21.93 20.56 12.39
N HIS A 441 22.01 19.41 11.74
CA HIS A 441 21.19 18.21 11.96
C HIS A 441 22.07 16.95 11.79
N GLU A 442 21.72 15.86 12.45
CA GLU A 442 22.49 14.61 12.39
C GLU A 442 22.29 13.91 11.03
N PRO A 443 23.37 13.61 10.28
CA PRO A 443 23.27 12.75 9.11
C PRO A 443 23.12 11.28 9.55
N ASP A 444 22.15 10.56 9.00
CA ASP A 444 21.85 9.16 9.36
C ASP A 444 22.30 8.13 8.30
N GLY A 445 23.14 8.56 7.35
CA GLY A 445 23.68 7.73 6.29
C GLY A 445 24.00 8.49 5.01
N LEU A 446 24.05 7.77 3.89
CA LEU A 446 24.23 8.30 2.54
C LEU A 446 23.07 7.90 1.63
N ILE A 447 22.80 8.73 0.63
CA ILE A 447 21.88 8.43 -0.47
C ILE A 447 22.66 8.51 -1.78
N PHE A 448 22.54 7.46 -2.60
CA PHE A 448 23.17 7.34 -3.91
C PHE A 448 22.08 7.43 -4.97
N GLN A 449 22.15 8.49 -5.77
CA GLN A 449 21.22 8.78 -6.85
C GLN A 449 21.91 8.53 -8.21
N PRO A 450 21.36 7.70 -9.10
CA PRO A 450 21.92 7.51 -10.43
C PRO A 450 21.89 8.83 -11.22
N ALA A 451 23.00 9.19 -11.85
CA ALA A 451 23.17 10.50 -12.48
C ALA A 451 22.40 10.64 -13.80
N LYS A 452 22.43 9.61 -14.64
CA LYS A 452 21.89 9.65 -16.01
C LYS A 452 20.43 9.18 -16.11
N GLU A 453 19.85 8.68 -15.03
CA GLU A 453 18.55 8.02 -15.06
C GLU A 453 17.38 9.00 -14.87
N LYS A 454 16.26 8.66 -15.51
CA LYS A 454 14.99 9.38 -15.36
C LYS A 454 14.41 9.21 -13.96
N TYR A 455 13.49 10.09 -13.57
CA TYR A 455 12.77 9.93 -12.31
C TYR A 455 11.88 8.69 -12.35
N CYS A 456 11.94 7.87 -11.31
CA CYS A 456 11.14 6.65 -11.17
C CYS A 456 10.15 6.83 -10.01
N THR A 457 8.86 6.62 -10.28
CA THR A 457 7.80 6.66 -9.26
C THR A 457 7.68 5.33 -8.53
N GLY A 458 7.31 5.36 -7.25
CA GLY A 458 7.22 4.14 -6.44
C GLY A 458 8.60 3.58 -6.11
N VAL A 459 8.74 2.26 -5.93
CA VAL A 459 10.02 1.65 -5.53
C VAL A 459 11.03 1.75 -6.67
N SER A 460 12.16 2.42 -6.40
CA SER A 460 13.26 2.53 -7.35
C SER A 460 14.39 1.57 -6.97
N PRO A 461 14.66 0.52 -7.77
CA PRO A 461 15.74 -0.42 -7.48
C PRO A 461 17.13 0.21 -7.64
N GLU A 462 17.21 1.41 -8.21
CA GLU A 462 18.47 2.05 -8.55
C GLU A 462 18.88 3.15 -7.56
N VAL A 463 17.94 3.70 -6.79
CA VAL A 463 18.28 4.70 -5.77
C VAL A 463 18.61 3.96 -4.49
N LEU A 464 19.86 4.05 -4.05
CA LEU A 464 20.37 3.27 -2.92
C LEU A 464 20.51 4.15 -1.69
N LYS A 465 19.96 3.72 -0.56
CA LYS A 465 20.23 4.32 0.76
C LYS A 465 21.21 3.42 1.52
N TRP A 466 22.30 4.00 1.97
CA TRP A 466 23.26 3.33 2.85
C TRP A 466 23.15 3.91 4.25
N LYS A 467 23.13 3.05 5.27
CA LYS A 467 23.14 3.45 6.67
C LYS A 467 24.24 2.67 7.41
N PRO A 468 24.94 3.29 8.36
CA PRO A 468 25.81 2.57 9.29
C PRO A 468 25.04 1.45 10.00
N GLN A 469 25.69 0.32 10.27
CA GLN A 469 25.07 -0.82 10.93
C GLN A 469 24.44 -0.46 12.28
N SER A 470 25.08 0.45 13.03
CA SER A 470 24.59 0.96 14.31
C SER A 470 23.26 1.73 14.21
N LEU A 471 22.90 2.22 13.02
CA LEU A 471 21.70 3.00 12.73
C LEU A 471 20.65 2.22 11.94
N ASN A 472 20.86 0.92 11.69
CA ASN A 472 19.84 0.07 11.07
C ASN A 472 18.78 -0.31 12.10
N SER A 473 17.55 0.08 11.79
CA SER A 473 16.38 -0.15 12.62
C SER A 473 15.17 -0.51 11.76
N VAL A 474 14.20 -1.20 12.38
CA VAL A 474 12.92 -1.55 11.77
C VAL A 474 11.82 -1.11 12.71
N ASP A 475 10.75 -0.55 12.15
CA ASP A 475 9.55 -0.18 12.91
C ASP A 475 8.56 -1.35 12.94
N PHE A 476 8.26 -1.82 14.14
CA PHE A 476 7.35 -2.93 14.41
C PHE A 476 6.11 -2.45 15.14
N ARG A 477 5.00 -3.19 14.98
CA ARG A 477 3.89 -3.11 15.92
C ARG A 477 4.18 -4.05 17.08
N LEU A 478 4.25 -3.50 18.30
CA LEU A 478 4.43 -4.28 19.52
C LEU A 478 3.10 -4.88 19.94
N LYS A 479 3.08 -6.18 20.27
CA LYS A 479 1.96 -6.83 20.96
C LYS A 479 2.49 -7.62 22.14
N ILE A 480 2.04 -7.29 23.34
CA ILE A 480 2.49 -7.97 24.56
C ILE A 480 1.61 -9.20 24.78
N VAL A 481 2.25 -10.37 24.85
CA VAL A 481 1.56 -11.65 25.07
C VAL A 481 2.12 -12.29 26.34
N THR A 482 1.23 -12.89 27.14
CA THR A 482 1.64 -13.71 28.28
C THR A 482 1.77 -15.15 27.81
N GLU A 483 3.00 -15.66 27.73
CA GLU A 483 3.24 -17.07 27.43
C GLU A 483 2.93 -17.90 28.67
N THR A 484 1.96 -18.82 28.56
CA THR A 484 1.61 -19.80 29.58
C THR A 484 1.57 -21.19 28.94
N GLY A 485 2.03 -22.21 29.68
CA GLY A 485 2.08 -23.58 29.19
C GLY A 485 2.50 -24.55 30.28
N VAL A 486 2.22 -25.85 30.10
CA VAL A 486 2.59 -26.90 31.06
C VAL A 486 4.12 -26.97 31.15
N GLY A 487 4.68 -26.67 32.33
CA GLY A 487 6.13 -26.65 32.57
C GLY A 487 6.85 -25.34 32.22
N ILE A 488 6.14 -24.29 31.79
CA ILE A 488 6.72 -22.97 31.49
C ILE A 488 6.30 -21.97 32.57
N LEU A 489 7.28 -21.29 33.20
CA LEU A 489 7.00 -20.19 34.11
C LEU A 489 6.32 -19.04 33.34
N SER A 490 5.13 -18.61 33.80
CA SER A 490 4.38 -17.54 33.15
C SER A 490 5.25 -16.29 32.97
N ARG A 491 5.46 -15.88 31.72
CA ARG A 491 6.30 -14.72 31.38
C ARG A 491 5.61 -13.88 30.32
N LYS A 492 5.78 -12.56 30.43
CA LYS A 492 5.31 -11.61 29.41
C LYS A 492 6.41 -11.37 28.38
N VAL A 493 6.09 -11.54 27.11
CA VAL A 493 6.99 -11.36 25.97
C VAL A 493 6.38 -10.34 25.01
N GLY A 494 7.21 -9.49 24.41
CA GLY A 494 6.77 -8.56 23.36
C GLY A 494 6.93 -9.19 21.99
N HIS A 495 5.83 -9.48 21.31
CA HIS A 495 5.85 -9.91 19.91
C HIS A 495 5.97 -8.70 18.98
N LEU A 496 6.90 -8.76 18.03
CA LEU A 496 7.15 -7.73 17.03
C LEU A 496 6.51 -8.12 15.71
N TYR A 497 5.57 -7.32 15.22
CA TYR A 497 4.86 -7.56 13.96
C TYR A 497 5.28 -6.56 12.87
N VAL A 498 5.43 -7.07 11.65
CA VAL A 498 5.65 -6.30 10.41
C VAL A 498 4.41 -6.36 9.53
N GLY A 499 4.22 -5.35 8.69
CA GLY A 499 3.11 -5.31 7.74
C GLY A 499 3.21 -6.46 6.73
N GLY A 500 2.15 -7.25 6.58
CA GLY A 500 2.10 -8.38 5.65
C GLY A 500 2.43 -9.76 6.25
N LEU A 501 2.84 -9.83 7.54
CA LEU A 501 3.10 -11.08 8.24
C LEU A 501 2.11 -11.27 9.41
N LYS A 502 1.48 -12.45 9.53
CA LYS A 502 0.57 -12.80 10.65
C LYS A 502 1.30 -13.39 11.85
N THR A 503 2.48 -13.93 11.64
CA THR A 503 3.36 -14.43 12.70
C THR A 503 4.20 -13.28 13.25
N PRO A 504 4.66 -13.36 14.50
CA PRO A 504 5.67 -12.44 14.99
C PRO A 504 6.94 -12.56 14.14
N TYR A 505 7.45 -11.43 13.64
CA TYR A 505 8.71 -11.36 12.92
C TYR A 505 9.91 -11.52 13.87
N GLY A 506 9.74 -11.07 15.11
CA GLY A 506 10.73 -11.21 16.17
C GLY A 506 10.10 -11.07 17.54
N VAL A 507 10.90 -11.25 18.57
CA VAL A 507 10.47 -11.14 19.97
C VAL A 507 11.40 -10.23 20.76
N LEU A 508 10.81 -9.46 21.67
CA LEU A 508 11.50 -8.74 22.74
C LEU A 508 11.41 -9.58 24.02
N PRO A 509 12.49 -10.29 24.41
CA PRO A 509 12.46 -11.20 25.54
C PRO A 509 12.39 -10.48 26.90
N LYS A 510 12.84 -9.22 26.98
CA LYS A 510 12.80 -8.41 28.21
C LYS A 510 11.91 -7.18 28.00
N LEU A 511 10.79 -7.13 28.72
CA LEU A 511 9.88 -5.98 28.75
C LEU A 511 10.24 -5.06 29.92
N THR A 512 10.78 -3.88 29.63
CA THR A 512 10.98 -2.80 30.60
C THR A 512 9.63 -2.22 31.04
N LYS A 513 9.59 -1.45 32.14
CA LYS A 513 8.35 -0.78 32.59
C LYS A 513 7.74 0.09 31.48
N GLN A 514 8.58 0.86 30.78
CA GLN A 514 8.16 1.71 29.66
C GLN A 514 7.54 0.91 28.51
N LEU A 515 8.09 -0.26 28.15
CA LEU A 515 7.54 -1.08 27.06
C LEU A 515 6.14 -1.62 27.37
N LYS A 516 5.78 -1.81 28.65
CA LYS A 516 4.48 -2.34 29.04
C LYS A 516 3.32 -1.39 28.74
N GLU A 517 3.60 -0.08 28.67
CA GLU A 517 2.63 0.96 28.33
C GLU A 517 2.47 1.15 26.81
N LEU A 518 3.32 0.50 26.00
CA LEU A 518 3.38 0.64 24.55
C LEU A 518 2.71 -0.52 23.81
N ASP A 519 1.80 -1.24 24.46
CA ASP A 519 1.08 -2.35 23.81
C ASP A 519 0.24 -1.83 22.62
N ASN A 520 0.30 -2.55 21.50
CA ASN A 520 -0.25 -2.17 20.19
C ASN A 520 0.34 -0.92 19.53
N ALA A 521 1.33 -0.25 20.13
CA ALA A 521 1.99 0.91 19.54
C ALA A 521 3.03 0.52 18.46
N ILE A 522 3.37 1.48 17.60
CA ILE A 522 4.49 1.35 16.66
C ILE A 522 5.78 1.77 17.36
N ILE A 523 6.76 0.87 17.38
CA ILE A 523 8.05 1.07 18.02
C ILE A 523 9.18 0.83 17.02
N GLU A 524 10.26 1.58 17.17
CA GLU A 524 11.50 1.40 16.41
C GLU A 524 12.47 0.52 17.19
N CYS A 525 12.96 -0.55 16.57
CA CYS A 525 13.91 -1.47 17.16
C CYS A 525 15.18 -1.59 16.29
N LYS A 526 16.34 -1.69 16.93
CA LYS A 526 17.60 -2.11 16.29
C LYS A 526 17.88 -3.57 16.55
N PHE A 527 18.69 -4.20 15.72
CA PHE A 527 19.15 -5.56 15.94
C PHE A 527 20.59 -5.55 16.43
N ASP A 528 20.85 -6.18 17.58
CA ASP A 528 22.17 -6.23 18.20
C ASP A 528 22.36 -7.58 18.90
N ASN A 529 23.54 -8.19 18.74
CA ASN A 529 23.90 -9.50 19.30
C ASN A 529 22.82 -10.59 19.13
N GLY A 530 22.17 -10.64 17.97
CA GLY A 530 21.14 -11.65 17.66
C GLY A 530 19.76 -11.37 18.25
N GLN A 531 19.53 -10.20 18.86
CA GLN A 531 18.26 -9.83 19.48
C GLN A 531 17.78 -8.45 19.03
N TRP A 532 16.46 -8.27 18.96
CA TRP A 532 15.86 -6.95 18.76
C TRP A 532 15.91 -6.16 20.07
N ILE A 533 16.27 -4.88 19.98
CA ILE A 533 16.36 -3.95 21.10
C ILE A 533 15.50 -2.72 20.79
N PHE A 534 14.61 -2.37 21.72
CA PHE A 534 13.79 -1.16 21.63
C PHE A 534 14.66 0.11 21.62
N MET A 535 14.37 1.03 20.70
CA MET A 535 14.99 2.36 20.65
C MET A 535 14.04 3.44 21.11
N ARG A 536 12.90 3.59 20.42
CA ARG A 536 11.91 4.64 20.70
C ARG A 536 10.52 4.28 20.17
N GLN A 537 9.50 5.01 20.61
CA GLN A 537 8.16 4.96 20.02
C GLN A 537 8.08 5.86 18.78
N ARG A 538 7.36 5.41 17.75
CA ARG A 538 7.12 6.15 16.50
C ARG A 538 5.70 6.71 16.48
N MET A 539 5.53 7.91 17.03
CA MET A 539 4.25 8.64 17.00
C MET A 539 3.91 9.19 15.60
N ASP A 540 4.93 9.32 14.75
CA ASP A 540 4.82 9.78 13.36
C ASP A 540 4.32 8.70 12.39
N LYS A 541 4.13 7.46 12.86
CA LYS A 541 3.78 6.31 12.01
C LYS A 541 2.49 5.65 12.46
N SER A 542 1.56 5.50 11.53
CA SER A 542 0.32 4.75 11.76
C SER A 542 0.47 3.23 11.53
N PHE A 543 1.49 2.80 10.78
CA PHE A 543 1.68 1.40 10.39
C PHE A 543 3.14 0.94 10.59
N PRO A 544 3.38 -0.34 10.91
CA PRO A 544 4.74 -0.90 10.95
C PRO A 544 5.34 -0.96 9.54
N ASN A 545 6.65 -1.17 9.45
CA ASN A 545 7.28 -1.40 8.15
C ASN A 545 6.73 -2.68 7.50
N SER A 546 6.68 -2.71 6.17
CA SER A 546 6.30 -3.92 5.43
C SER A 546 7.32 -5.04 5.64
N HIS A 547 6.89 -6.28 5.47
CA HIS A 547 7.73 -7.48 5.54
C HIS A 547 8.95 -7.35 4.63
N ASN A 548 8.77 -6.88 3.39
CA ASN A 548 9.87 -6.70 2.44
C ASN A 548 10.87 -5.63 2.91
N THR A 549 10.39 -4.56 3.56
CA THR A 549 11.26 -3.55 4.14
C THR A 549 12.04 -4.12 5.33
N ALA A 550 11.36 -4.86 6.21
CA ALA A 550 11.99 -5.50 7.35
C ALA A 550 13.04 -6.54 6.93
N ASP A 551 12.72 -7.38 5.94
CA ASP A 551 13.63 -8.38 5.38
C ASP A 551 14.83 -7.74 4.67
N SER A 552 14.62 -6.64 3.93
CA SER A 552 15.71 -5.86 3.33
C SER A 552 16.65 -5.28 4.38
N VAL A 553 16.11 -4.74 5.48
CA VAL A 553 16.92 -4.24 6.60
C VAL A 553 17.63 -5.40 7.31
N TYR A 554 16.95 -6.51 7.54
CA TYR A 554 17.54 -7.70 8.18
C TYR A 554 18.67 -8.31 7.33
N LYS A 555 18.52 -8.38 6.00
CA LYS A 555 19.59 -8.74 5.06
C LYS A 555 20.78 -7.79 5.16
N SER A 556 20.51 -6.49 5.25
CA SER A 556 21.55 -5.45 5.43
C SER A 556 22.27 -5.57 6.78
N ILE A 557 21.61 -6.11 7.81
CA ILE A 557 22.20 -6.38 9.12
C ILE A 557 23.06 -7.64 9.10
N ASN A 558 22.61 -8.72 8.44
CA ASN A 558 23.30 -10.01 8.38
C ASN A 558 24.54 -9.99 7.49
N LYS A 559 24.48 -9.27 6.36
CA LYS A 559 25.60 -9.09 5.43
C LYS A 559 25.85 -7.59 5.23
N PRO A 560 26.41 -6.89 6.23
CA PRO A 560 26.53 -5.46 6.18
C PRO A 560 27.54 -5.01 5.13
N VAL A 561 27.15 -3.98 4.38
CA VAL A 561 28.11 -3.12 3.69
C VAL A 561 28.63 -2.14 4.74
N THR A 562 29.77 -2.46 5.37
CA THR A 562 30.37 -1.56 6.37
C THR A 562 30.86 -0.27 5.73
N LYS A 563 31.13 0.75 6.55
CA LYS A 563 31.68 2.03 6.09
C LYS A 563 32.98 1.79 5.32
N GLU A 564 33.85 0.96 5.87
CA GLU A 564 35.17 0.62 5.31
C GLU A 564 35.00 -0.06 3.95
N ARG A 565 34.10 -1.05 3.87
CA ARG A 565 33.82 -1.79 2.63
C ARG A 565 33.24 -0.90 1.54
N LEU A 566 32.31 0.01 1.90
CA LEU A 566 31.74 0.97 0.96
C LEU A 566 32.83 1.89 0.39
N LEU A 567 33.65 2.48 1.26
CA LEU A 567 34.70 3.41 0.85
C LEU A 567 35.77 2.72 0.01
N GLU A 568 36.20 1.51 0.39
CA GLU A 568 37.13 0.70 -0.40
C GLU A 568 36.54 0.35 -1.77
N PHE A 569 35.25 0.02 -1.83
CA PHE A 569 34.57 -0.29 -3.09
C PHE A 569 34.55 0.93 -4.02
N ILE A 570 34.22 2.11 -3.51
CA ILE A 570 34.22 3.35 -4.31
C ILE A 570 35.64 3.69 -4.78
N GLU A 571 36.65 3.48 -3.94
CA GLU A 571 38.04 3.77 -4.29
C GLU A 571 38.54 2.86 -5.43
N LYS A 572 38.23 1.56 -5.37
CA LYS A 572 38.76 0.54 -6.30
C LYS A 572 37.88 0.26 -7.52
N TYR A 573 36.56 0.29 -7.34
CA TYR A 573 35.59 -0.24 -8.30
C TYR A 573 34.51 0.74 -8.72
N ARG A 574 34.56 2.03 -8.36
CA ARG A 574 33.57 2.99 -8.88
C ARG A 574 33.58 3.02 -10.41
N PHE A 575 32.45 3.41 -10.98
CA PHE A 575 32.36 3.77 -12.39
C PHE A 575 33.33 4.93 -12.67
N VAL A 576 34.30 4.69 -13.54
CA VAL A 576 35.20 5.72 -14.05
C VAL A 576 34.63 6.15 -15.39
N GLN A 577 34.24 7.41 -15.49
CA GLN A 577 33.81 7.98 -16.75
C GLN A 577 35.06 8.21 -17.61
N ASP A 578 35.11 7.61 -18.79
CA ASP A 578 36.27 7.73 -19.69
C ASP A 578 36.36 9.17 -20.22
N ASP A 579 37.56 9.76 -20.23
CA ASP A 579 37.77 11.16 -20.61
C ASP A 579 37.37 11.44 -22.08
N SER A 580 37.23 10.39 -22.89
CA SER A 580 36.76 10.41 -24.27
C SER A 580 35.29 10.86 -24.44
N ASP A 581 34.45 10.71 -23.40
CA ASP A 581 33.03 11.11 -23.41
C ASP A 581 32.81 12.62 -23.15
N LEU A 582 33.87 13.37 -22.79
CA LEU A 582 33.81 14.80 -22.45
C LEU A 582 34.16 15.73 -23.62
N MET A 583 34.60 15.19 -24.76
CA MET A 583 34.95 15.97 -25.95
C MET A 583 33.75 16.05 -26.91
N PRO A 584 33.21 17.25 -27.21
CA PRO A 584 32.28 17.38 -28.33
C PRO A 584 32.99 16.98 -29.64
N PRO A 585 32.30 16.30 -30.58
CA PRO A 585 32.90 15.98 -31.87
C PRO A 585 33.36 17.26 -32.56
N PRO A 586 34.56 17.27 -33.18
CA PRO A 586 35.10 18.47 -33.81
C PRO A 586 34.12 18.98 -34.88
N ASP A 587 33.84 20.28 -34.86
CA ASP A 587 32.96 20.94 -35.83
C ASP A 587 33.37 20.53 -37.23
N LYS A 588 32.48 19.81 -37.93
CA LYS A 588 32.63 19.54 -39.35
C LYS A 588 32.53 20.87 -40.08
N ARG A 589 33.68 21.49 -40.36
CA ARG A 589 33.75 22.62 -41.29
C ARG A 589 33.15 22.16 -42.63
N PRO A 590 32.11 22.83 -43.15
CA PRO A 590 31.63 22.55 -44.49
C PRO A 590 32.77 22.83 -45.47
N ARG A 591 33.06 21.84 -46.33
CA ARG A 591 33.94 22.00 -47.49
C ARG A 591 33.17 22.63 -48.63
#